data_AF-A0AAD1X0F5-F1
#
_entry.id   AF-A0AAD1X0F5-F1
#
_cell.length_a   1.000
_cell.length_b   1.000
_cell.length_c   1.000
_cell.angle_alpha   90.00
_cell.angle_beta   90.00
_cell.angle_gamma   90.00
#
_symmetry.space_group_name_H-M   'P 1'
#
loop_
_entity.id
_entity.type
_entity.pdbx_description
1 polymer ?
#
loop_
_entity_poly.entity_id
_entity_poly.type
_entity_poly.pdbx_seq_one_letter_code
_entity_poly.pdbx_strand_id
1 'polypeptide(L)'
;MTLVKRATKCLDHVEAAYKMWMQWYYTPHRLAQIYPGVQNRCWRCSQQGGNTSHIFWYCPALSQYWQHIQDIITSKLGKQLPLKPEHYLLHMLPRDFTAHEAVLTTHITLAAKTCIAALWKTTTVPDIKTVLAKISLTRQYEQMAHTIGGTLEHYNRTWSKW
;
A
#
# COMPACT_ATOMS: atom_id res chain seq x y z
N MET A 1 -6.76 1.68 11.09
CA MET A 1 -5.37 1.88 11.58
C MET A 1 -4.91 0.82 12.56
N THR A 2 -5.82 0.26 13.37
CA THR A 2 -5.54 -0.85 14.31
C THR A 2 -4.96 -2.09 13.62
N LEU A 3 -5.35 -2.36 12.37
CA LEU A 3 -4.86 -3.53 11.64
C LEU A 3 -3.36 -3.45 11.32
N VAL A 4 -2.84 -2.31 10.86
CA VAL A 4 -1.40 -2.17 10.55
C VAL A 4 -0.53 -2.33 11.80
N LYS A 5 -0.91 -1.70 12.92
CA LYS A 5 -0.21 -1.87 14.20
C LYS A 5 -0.22 -3.32 14.72
N ARG A 6 -1.26 -4.08 14.38
CA ARG A 6 -1.34 -5.52 14.70
C ARG A 6 -0.55 -6.37 13.72
N ALA A 7 -0.37 -5.90 12.49
CA ALA A 7 0.28 -6.64 11.40
C ALA A 7 1.81 -6.56 11.43
N THR A 8 2.41 -5.50 12.00
CA THR A 8 3.86 -5.29 12.03
C THR A 8 4.29 -4.50 13.26
N LYS A 9 5.48 -4.84 13.78
CA LYS A 9 6.19 -4.07 14.81
C LYS A 9 7.22 -3.10 14.21
N CYS A 10 7.44 -3.15 12.90
CA CYS A 10 8.38 -2.28 12.20
C CYS A 10 7.84 -0.85 12.15
N LEU A 11 8.58 0.09 12.76
CA LEU A 11 8.18 1.49 12.85
C LEU A 11 7.99 2.13 11.48
N ASP A 12 8.85 1.84 10.50
CA ASP A 12 8.76 2.39 9.15
C ASP A 12 7.41 2.08 8.47
N HIS A 13 6.92 0.85 8.64
CA HIS A 13 5.63 0.44 8.08
C HIS A 13 4.46 1.14 8.80
N VAL A 14 4.54 1.22 10.13
CA VAL A 14 3.53 1.93 10.93
C VAL A 14 3.49 3.41 10.52
N GLU A 15 4.65 4.07 10.44
CA GLU A 15 4.80 5.46 10.01
C GLU A 15 4.24 5.68 8.60
N ALA A 16 4.56 4.81 7.63
CA ALA A 16 4.04 4.90 6.28
C ALA A 16 2.50 4.87 6.26
N ALA A 17 1.88 3.96 7.02
CA ALA A 17 0.43 3.91 7.14
C ALA A 17 -0.16 5.17 7.79
N TYR A 18 0.50 5.72 8.81
CA TYR A 18 0.10 6.97 9.45
C TYR A 18 0.17 8.17 8.50
N LYS A 19 1.27 8.31 7.75
CA LYS A 19 1.43 9.39 6.75
C LYS A 19 0.32 9.37 5.72
N MET A 20 -0.10 8.18 5.29
CA MET A 20 -1.23 8.05 4.37
C MET A 20 -2.55 8.44 5.00
N TRP A 21 -2.85 7.93 6.20
CA TRP A 21 -4.12 8.17 6.87
C TRP A 21 -4.31 9.65 7.24
N MET A 22 -3.23 10.30 7.70
CA MET A 22 -3.21 11.72 8.04
C MET A 22 -3.11 12.64 6.81
N GLN A 23 -3.08 12.07 5.60
CA GLN A 23 -2.90 12.82 4.35
C GLN A 23 -1.68 13.74 4.41
N TRP A 24 -0.56 13.22 4.92
CA TRP A 24 0.69 13.95 5.14
C TRP A 24 1.23 14.58 3.86
N TYR A 25 1.04 13.90 2.73
CA TYR A 25 1.55 14.35 1.45
C TYR A 25 0.65 15.42 0.83
N TYR A 26 1.18 16.61 0.57
CA TYR A 26 0.47 17.66 -0.15
C TYR A 26 0.12 17.20 -1.56
N THR A 27 -1.16 17.27 -1.92
CA THR A 27 -1.69 16.91 -3.24
C THR A 27 -1.80 18.15 -4.14
N PRO A 28 -1.87 18.04 -5.48
CA PRO A 28 -2.14 19.16 -6.38
C PRO A 28 -3.35 19.98 -5.94
N HIS A 29 -4.42 19.31 -5.50
CA HIS A 29 -5.61 19.98 -5.00
C HIS A 29 -5.32 20.86 -3.77
N ARG A 30 -4.55 20.36 -2.80
CA ARG A 30 -4.12 21.16 -1.63
C ARG A 30 -3.14 22.26 -2.02
N LEU A 31 -2.20 21.99 -2.92
CA LEU A 31 -1.20 22.98 -3.34
C LEU A 31 -1.84 24.16 -4.07
N ALA A 32 -2.85 23.91 -4.91
CA ALA A 32 -3.60 24.96 -5.60
C ALA A 32 -4.39 25.88 -4.65
N GLN A 33 -4.70 25.42 -3.42
CA GLN A 33 -5.34 26.25 -2.40
C GLN A 33 -4.33 27.14 -1.66
N ILE A 34 -3.08 26.69 -1.53
CA ILE A 34 -2.02 27.40 -0.79
C ILE A 34 -1.32 28.41 -1.70
N TYR A 35 -1.06 28.04 -2.95
CA TYR A 35 -0.26 28.81 -3.89
C TYR A 35 -1.08 29.24 -5.11
N PRO A 36 -1.32 30.54 -5.30
CA PRO A 36 -1.96 31.07 -6.50
C PRO A 36 -1.19 30.66 -7.77
N GLY A 37 -1.91 30.27 -8.82
CA GLY A 37 -1.32 29.88 -10.11
C GLY A 37 -0.86 28.42 -10.23
N VAL A 38 -0.87 27.64 -9.14
CA VAL A 38 -0.59 26.19 -9.20
C VAL A 38 -1.82 25.43 -9.70
N GLN A 39 -1.61 24.54 -10.69
CA GLN A 39 -2.69 23.70 -11.23
C GLN A 39 -3.13 22.63 -10.23
N ASN A 40 -4.44 22.42 -10.11
CA ASN A 40 -5.01 21.40 -9.21
C ASN A 40 -5.05 19.99 -9.83
N ARG A 41 -4.52 19.80 -11.04
CA ARG A 41 -4.61 18.56 -11.82
C ARG A 41 -3.65 17.50 -11.29
N CYS A 42 -4.05 16.23 -11.38
CA CYS A 42 -3.21 15.10 -11.00
C CYS A 42 -1.89 15.10 -11.80
N TRP A 43 -0.76 14.88 -11.12
CA TRP A 43 0.55 14.82 -11.77
C TRP A 43 0.69 13.69 -12.81
N ARG A 44 -0.09 12.61 -12.70
CA ARG A 44 0.05 11.44 -13.58
C ARG A 44 -0.85 11.53 -14.80
N CYS A 45 -2.15 11.73 -14.61
CA CYS A 45 -3.10 11.74 -15.72
C CYS A 45 -3.38 13.14 -16.29
N SER A 46 -3.09 14.21 -15.56
CA SER A 46 -3.39 15.60 -15.95
C SER A 46 -4.86 15.88 -16.33
N GLN A 47 -5.80 14.99 -15.97
CA GLN A 47 -7.21 15.07 -16.37
C GLN A 47 -8.12 15.57 -15.24
N GLN A 48 -8.03 14.94 -14.06
CA GLN A 48 -8.89 15.25 -12.92
C GLN A 48 -8.10 15.96 -11.81
N GLY A 49 -8.83 16.55 -10.85
CA GLY A 49 -8.25 17.12 -9.65
C GLY A 49 -7.44 16.07 -8.87
N GLY A 50 -6.16 16.36 -8.63
CA GLY A 50 -5.28 15.47 -7.87
C GLY A 50 -5.57 15.61 -6.38
N ASN A 51 -6.62 14.96 -5.88
CA ASN A 51 -6.81 14.76 -4.44
C ASN A 51 -6.19 13.43 -3.99
N THR A 52 -6.22 13.14 -2.69
CA THR A 52 -5.54 11.96 -2.12
C THR A 52 -6.11 10.65 -2.67
N SER A 53 -7.44 10.51 -2.73
CA SER A 53 -8.08 9.31 -3.24
C SER A 53 -7.81 9.10 -4.73
N HIS A 54 -7.76 10.18 -5.52
CA HIS A 54 -7.38 10.12 -6.93
C HIS A 54 -5.94 9.64 -7.09
N ILE A 55 -4.98 10.26 -6.40
CA ILE A 55 -3.56 9.92 -6.55
C ILE A 55 -3.26 8.48 -6.10
N PHE A 56 -3.93 7.96 -5.08
CA PHE A 56 -3.70 6.58 -4.63
C PHE A 56 -4.53 5.54 -5.39
N TRP A 57 -5.70 5.87 -5.94
CA TRP A 57 -6.61 4.87 -6.48
C TRP A 57 -7.30 5.25 -7.79
N TYR A 58 -8.06 6.35 -7.81
CA TYR A 58 -8.91 6.67 -8.98
C TYR A 58 -8.16 7.21 -10.20
N CYS A 59 -6.86 7.43 -10.11
CA CYS A 59 -6.05 7.82 -11.26
C CYS A 59 -6.04 6.70 -12.31
N PRO A 60 -6.45 6.94 -13.56
CA PRO A 60 -6.48 5.89 -14.59
C PRO A 60 -5.11 5.29 -14.87
N ALA A 61 -4.03 6.06 -14.69
CA ALA A 61 -2.65 5.58 -14.80
C ALA A 61 -2.32 4.47 -13.79
N LEU A 62 -3.07 4.36 -12.69
CA LEU A 62 -2.87 3.33 -11.66
C LEU A 62 -3.75 2.08 -11.84
N SER A 63 -4.64 2.05 -12.83
CA SER A 63 -5.56 0.92 -13.03
C SER A 63 -4.81 -0.42 -13.20
N GLN A 64 -3.89 -0.46 -14.17
CA GLN A 64 -3.08 -1.66 -14.43
C GLN A 64 -2.13 -1.99 -13.26
N TYR A 65 -1.63 -0.96 -12.57
CA TYR A 65 -0.80 -1.15 -11.38
C TYR A 65 -1.56 -1.94 -10.30
N TRP A 66 -2.79 -1.52 -9.96
CA TRP A 66 -3.59 -2.21 -8.96
C TRP A 66 -4.05 -3.61 -9.41
N GLN A 67 -4.28 -3.80 -10.71
CA GLN A 67 -4.52 -5.13 -11.29
C GLN A 67 -3.34 -6.07 -11.02
N HIS A 68 -2.10 -5.63 -11.28
CA HIS A 68 -0.93 -6.44 -10.98
C HIS A 68 -0.76 -6.74 -9.48
N ILE A 69 -1.10 -5.79 -8.60
CA ILE A 69 -1.12 -6.06 -7.15
C ILE A 69 -2.18 -7.11 -6.80
N GLN A 70 -3.37 -7.07 -7.43
CA GLN A 70 -4.38 -8.12 -7.27
C GLN A 70 -3.85 -9.48 -7.74
N ASP A 71 -3.18 -9.53 -8.88
CA ASP A 71 -2.61 -10.77 -9.43
C ASP A 71 -1.60 -11.38 -8.45
N ILE A 72 -0.73 -10.56 -7.86
CA ILE A 72 0.23 -10.99 -6.82
C ILE A 72 -0.50 -11.54 -5.59
N ILE A 73 -1.52 -10.84 -5.07
CA ILE A 73 -2.28 -11.31 -3.91
C ILE A 73 -2.96 -12.65 -4.24
N THR A 74 -3.57 -12.74 -5.43
CA THR A 74 -4.28 -13.94 -5.88
C THR A 74 -3.32 -15.12 -6.05
N SER A 75 -2.14 -14.90 -6.63
CA SER A 75 -1.16 -15.97 -6.82
C SER A 75 -0.62 -16.52 -5.50
N LYS A 76 -0.51 -15.67 -4.46
CA LYS A 76 0.01 -16.07 -3.14
C LYS A 76 -1.07 -16.68 -2.25
N LEU A 77 -2.33 -16.24 -2.38
CA LEU A 77 -3.41 -16.67 -1.50
C LEU A 77 -4.37 -17.68 -2.11
N GLY A 78 -4.37 -17.84 -3.44
CA GLY A 78 -5.37 -18.61 -4.17
C GLY A 78 -6.78 -18.00 -4.13
N LYS A 79 -6.90 -16.75 -3.65
CA LYS A 79 -8.17 -16.02 -3.48
C LYS A 79 -8.07 -14.67 -4.18
N GLN A 80 -9.07 -14.35 -4.99
CA GLN A 80 -9.13 -13.06 -5.66
C GLN A 80 -9.73 -12.00 -4.72
N LEU A 81 -8.95 -10.95 -4.42
CA LEU A 81 -9.43 -9.80 -3.65
C LEU A 81 -10.11 -8.81 -4.59
N PRO A 82 -11.40 -8.44 -4.43
CA PRO A 82 -12.07 -7.53 -5.36
C PRO A 82 -11.36 -6.16 -5.41
N LEU A 83 -11.13 -5.63 -6.61
CA LEU A 83 -10.52 -4.31 -6.85
C LEU A 83 -11.43 -3.17 -6.39
N LYS A 84 -11.46 -2.93 -5.08
CA LYS A 84 -12.18 -1.83 -4.44
C LYS A 84 -11.25 -1.08 -3.48
N PRO A 85 -11.34 0.26 -3.41
CA PRO A 85 -10.41 1.06 -2.63
C PRO A 85 -10.42 0.70 -1.14
N GLU A 86 -11.55 0.23 -0.60
CA GLU A 86 -11.71 -0.17 0.80
C GLU A 86 -10.78 -1.34 1.15
N HIS A 87 -10.57 -2.28 0.23
CA HIS A 87 -9.70 -3.43 0.44
C HIS A 87 -8.21 -3.03 0.42
N TYR A 88 -7.80 -2.22 -0.55
CA TYR A 88 -6.37 -1.93 -0.80
C TYR A 88 -5.86 -0.73 0.00
N LEU A 89 -6.67 0.33 0.13
CA LEU A 89 -6.28 1.52 0.86
C LEU A 89 -6.56 1.39 2.35
N LEU A 90 -7.75 0.90 2.71
CA LEU A 90 -8.24 0.88 4.10
C LEU A 90 -8.07 -0.47 4.80
N HIS A 91 -7.73 -1.53 4.06
CA HIS A 91 -7.58 -2.90 4.56
C HIS A 91 -8.88 -3.48 5.14
N MET A 92 -10.03 -3.13 4.57
CA MET A 92 -11.33 -3.67 4.95
C MET A 92 -11.59 -5.00 4.25
N LEU A 93 -10.85 -6.04 4.61
CA LEU A 93 -10.82 -7.30 3.87
C LEU A 93 -12.11 -8.15 4.05
N PRO A 94 -12.45 -8.98 3.04
CA PRO A 94 -13.54 -9.94 3.13
C PRO A 94 -13.39 -10.93 4.30
N ARG A 95 -14.51 -11.44 4.83
CA ARG A 95 -14.54 -12.29 6.03
C ARG A 95 -13.88 -13.66 5.84
N ASP A 96 -13.76 -14.13 4.61
CA ASP A 96 -13.13 -15.40 4.24
C ASP A 96 -11.59 -15.34 4.27
N PHE A 97 -11.00 -14.16 4.49
CA PHE A 97 -9.57 -14.02 4.75
C PHE A 97 -9.26 -14.39 6.20
N THR A 98 -8.35 -15.34 6.39
CA THR A 98 -7.83 -15.65 7.73
C THR A 98 -7.02 -14.47 8.29
N ALA A 99 -6.78 -14.46 9.61
CA ALA A 99 -5.96 -13.41 10.23
C ALA A 99 -4.56 -13.29 9.59
N HIS A 100 -3.92 -14.42 9.26
CA HIS A 100 -2.60 -14.43 8.62
C HIS A 100 -2.62 -13.93 7.18
N GLU A 101 -3.65 -14.31 6.42
CA GLU A 101 -3.86 -13.79 5.06
C GLU A 101 -4.10 -12.28 5.08
N ALA A 102 -4.90 -11.80 6.05
CA ALA A 102 -5.15 -10.38 6.22
C ALA A 102 -3.87 -9.59 6.54
N VAL A 103 -2.98 -10.15 7.37
CA VAL A 103 -1.66 -9.56 7.67
C VAL A 103 -0.78 -9.53 6.42
N LEU A 104 -0.69 -10.63 5.67
CA LEU A 104 0.10 -10.68 4.44
C LEU A 104 -0.43 -9.69 3.38
N THR A 105 -1.74 -9.64 3.16
CA THR A 105 -2.38 -8.66 2.28
C THR A 105 -2.11 -7.23 2.73
N THR A 106 -2.11 -6.97 4.04
CA THR A 106 -1.76 -5.66 4.60
C THR A 106 -0.33 -5.26 4.26
N HIS A 107 0.63 -6.18 4.39
CA HIS A 107 2.04 -5.93 4.00
C HIS A 107 2.18 -5.64 2.50
N ILE A 108 1.56 -6.44 1.63
CA ILE A 108 1.62 -6.27 0.17
C ILE A 108 1.02 -4.92 -0.23
N THR A 109 -0.18 -4.62 0.24
CA THR A 109 -0.88 -3.37 -0.10
C THR A 109 -0.18 -2.14 0.50
N LEU A 110 0.38 -2.25 1.70
CA LEU A 110 1.18 -1.17 2.29
C LEU A 110 2.44 -0.90 1.47
N ALA A 111 3.18 -1.93 1.08
CA ALA A 111 4.36 -1.79 0.21
C ALA A 111 4.01 -1.11 -1.11
N ALA A 112 2.92 -1.53 -1.76
CA ALA A 112 2.41 -0.91 -2.98
C ALA A 112 2.13 0.60 -2.78
N LYS A 113 1.40 0.94 -1.72
CA LYS A 113 1.09 2.34 -1.39
C LYS A 113 2.34 3.17 -1.07
N THR A 114 3.31 2.60 -0.37
CA THR A 114 4.59 3.26 -0.09
C THR A 114 5.36 3.52 -1.38
N CYS A 115 5.34 2.61 -2.35
CA CYS A 115 5.95 2.84 -3.67
C CYS A 115 5.27 3.98 -4.43
N ILE A 116 3.93 4.10 -4.36
CA ILE A 116 3.20 5.27 -4.92
C ILE A 116 3.66 6.55 -4.22
N ALA A 117 3.75 6.54 -2.90
CA ALA A 117 4.17 7.68 -2.10
C ALA A 117 5.67 8.05 -2.28
N ALA A 118 6.52 7.11 -2.67
CA ALA A 118 7.93 7.37 -2.98
C ALA A 118 8.07 8.16 -4.30
N LEU A 119 7.18 7.91 -5.26
CA LEU A 119 7.07 8.65 -6.52
C LEU A 119 6.02 9.79 -6.41
N TRP A 120 6.03 10.48 -5.27
CA TRP A 120 5.16 11.64 -5.07
C TRP A 120 5.62 12.81 -5.94
N LYS A 121 4.68 13.61 -6.44
CA LYS A 121 4.94 14.73 -7.37
C LYS A 121 5.52 14.33 -8.73
N THR A 122 5.54 13.05 -9.09
CA THR A 122 5.98 12.60 -10.42
C THR A 122 4.79 12.17 -11.28
N THR A 123 5.04 12.12 -12.60
CA THR A 123 4.09 11.60 -13.60
C THR A 123 4.13 10.08 -13.72
N THR A 124 5.14 9.43 -13.11
CA THR A 124 5.44 8.01 -13.27
C THR A 124 4.66 7.13 -12.30
N VAL A 125 4.37 5.91 -12.74
CA VAL A 125 3.76 4.85 -11.93
C VAL A 125 4.88 3.94 -11.41
N PRO A 126 4.81 3.43 -10.15
CA PRO A 126 5.83 2.54 -9.64
C PRO A 126 5.86 1.22 -10.43
N ASP A 127 7.07 0.74 -10.72
CA ASP A 127 7.25 -0.58 -11.32
C ASP A 127 6.95 -1.69 -10.32
N ILE A 128 6.40 -2.80 -10.82
CA ILE A 128 6.06 -3.96 -10.00
C ILE A 128 7.32 -4.58 -9.40
N LYS A 129 8.48 -4.53 -10.09
CA LYS A 129 9.76 -4.99 -9.52
C LYS A 129 10.12 -4.21 -8.25
N THR A 130 9.90 -2.90 -8.25
CA THR A 130 10.13 -2.05 -7.06
C THR A 130 9.22 -2.47 -5.90
N VAL A 131 7.95 -2.81 -6.19
CA VAL A 131 7.01 -3.30 -5.17
C VAL A 131 7.47 -4.65 -4.62
N LEU A 132 7.87 -5.60 -5.47
CA LEU A 132 8.37 -6.91 -5.05
C LEU A 132 9.64 -6.81 -4.20
N ALA A 133 10.55 -5.89 -4.56
CA ALA A 133 11.73 -5.59 -3.76
C ALA A 133 11.35 -5.02 -2.39
N LYS A 134 10.36 -4.11 -2.34
CA LYS A 134 9.85 -3.55 -1.08
C LYS A 134 9.21 -4.63 -0.21
N ILE A 135 8.40 -5.53 -0.77
CA ILE A 135 7.79 -6.64 -0.03
C ILE A 135 8.86 -7.60 0.50
N SER A 136 9.87 -7.92 -0.32
CA SER A 136 10.98 -8.78 0.10
C SER A 136 11.78 -8.18 1.25
N LEU A 137 11.99 -6.86 1.23
CA LEU A 137 12.62 -6.15 2.34
C LEU A 137 11.75 -6.17 3.60
N THR A 138 10.44 -5.90 3.45
CA THR A 138 9.47 -5.99 4.54
C THR A 138 9.48 -7.38 5.18
N ARG A 139 9.50 -8.46 4.37
CA ARG A 139 9.61 -9.84 4.86
C ARG A 139 10.84 -10.05 5.73
N GLN A 140 12.01 -9.55 5.30
CA GLN A 140 13.25 -9.69 6.07
C GLN A 140 13.14 -8.99 7.43
N TYR A 141 12.60 -7.77 7.47
CA TYR A 141 12.37 -7.06 8.72
C TYR A 141 11.38 -7.78 9.65
N GLU A 142 10.29 -8.31 9.11
CA GLU A 142 9.34 -9.11 9.88
C GLU A 142 9.99 -10.37 10.44
N GLN A 143 10.80 -11.08 9.64
CA GLN A 143 11.51 -12.27 10.08
C GLN A 143 12.46 -11.95 11.25
N MET A 144 13.25 -10.87 11.12
CA MET A 144 14.15 -10.42 12.19
C MET A 144 13.36 -10.06 13.46
N ALA A 145 12.29 -9.28 13.34
CA ALA A 145 11.48 -8.87 14.48
C ALA A 145 10.82 -10.06 15.20
N HIS A 146 10.31 -11.04 14.46
CA HIS A 146 9.74 -12.27 15.02
C HIS A 146 10.79 -13.20 15.63
N THR A 147 12.02 -13.21 15.08
CA THR A 147 13.14 -13.98 15.63
C THR A 147 13.56 -13.42 16.99
N ILE A 148 13.76 -12.10 17.09
CA ILE A 148 14.09 -11.42 18.35
C ILE A 148 12.95 -11.59 19.37
N GLY A 149 11.70 -11.53 18.91
CA GLY A 149 10.53 -11.68 19.77
C GLY A 149 10.12 -13.12 20.10
N GLY A 150 10.87 -14.14 19.66
CA GLY A 150 10.56 -15.55 19.94
C GLY A 150 9.24 -16.06 19.33
N THR A 151 8.76 -15.45 18.24
CA THR A 151 7.44 -15.74 17.63
C THR A 151 7.56 -16.16 16.15
N LEU A 152 8.62 -16.90 15.81
CA LEU A 152 8.92 -17.32 14.44
C LEU A 152 7.81 -18.18 13.81
N GLU A 153 7.09 -18.97 14.62
CA GLU A 153 5.96 -19.76 14.13
C GLU A 153 4.84 -18.86 13.55
N HIS A 154 4.57 -17.72 14.19
CA HIS A 154 3.60 -16.74 13.67
C HIS A 154 4.06 -16.14 12.34
N TYR A 155 5.35 -15.80 12.23
CA TYR A 155 5.94 -15.35 10.97
C TYR A 155 5.76 -16.39 9.87
N ASN A 156 6.08 -17.66 10.14
CA ASN A 156 5.97 -18.74 9.16
C ASN A 156 4.52 -18.94 8.70
N ARG A 157 3.53 -18.86 9.60
CA ARG A 157 2.10 -18.96 9.23
C ARG A 157 1.65 -17.84 8.30
N THR A 158 2.20 -16.64 8.46
CA THR A 158 1.89 -15.47 7.61
C THR A 158 2.65 -15.47 6.29
N TRP A 159 3.96 -15.72 6.33
CA TRP A 159 4.87 -15.52 5.19
C TRP A 159 5.23 -16.80 4.43
N SER A 160 4.81 -17.99 4.88
CA SER A 160 5.01 -19.25 4.12
C SER A 160 4.35 -19.24 2.75
N LYS A 161 3.25 -18.49 2.60
CA LYS A 161 2.55 -18.30 1.33
C LYS A 161 3.28 -17.35 0.37
N TRP A 162 4.34 -16.65 0.83
CA TRP A 162 5.12 -15.68 0.05
C TRP A 162 6.41 -16.27 -0.51
#